data_AF-A0A7J2Y5E5-F1
#
_entry.id   AF-A0A7J2Y5E5-F1
#
_cell.length_a   1.000
_cell.length_b   1.000
_cell.length_c   1.000
_cell.angle_alpha   90.00
_cell.angle_beta   90.00
_cell.angle_gamma   90.00
#
_symmetry.space_group_name_H-M   'P 1'
#
loop_
_entity.id
_entity.type
_entity.pdbx_description
1 polymer ?
#
loop_
_entity_poly.entity_id
_entity_poly.type
_entity_poly.pdbx_seq_one_letter_code
_entity_poly.pdbx_strand_id
1 'polypeptide(L)'
;MAGLNARLVSVRVGRGSPSSLEFVRFFVNHKFVLFAIAFPFLIRIIPEILAGPWPLGFDTVWVYAPFVKDVETKGFAASLSEIVGSQVAPLMFAFLGVAAVATGAAPFAITKAAAPVLFALLGFSMYWFARRGLGWTPGNSFFLVVVSALYFVPLRFSWDMYKNTLGLAFLFLALASLRPKEGTREKIIFVAFSSLSILASELTAVLIAAVCGLLVVWERFKNKRWDLPMLLVLVLGSVAVLLYAHLLVPVPVTTSPLAPLPTRTGILYNYVGAAEDVYQYPTVVDVYWSVAILTALLFVPIAIPAVRGLFLDRRLIAMCAVLGLGSFLVLLSPFAALPAWHRWLYMLVFPALIFA
;
A
#
# COMPACT_ATOMS: atom_id res chain seq x y z
N MET A 1 6.33 -57.13 54.25
CA MET A 1 5.71 -57.97 53.20
C MET A 1 4.85 -57.06 52.36
N ALA A 2 5.38 -56.51 51.27
CA ALA A 2 5.50 -57.10 49.93
C ALA A 2 4.34 -56.68 49.02
N GLY A 3 4.67 -56.01 47.91
CA GLY A 3 3.86 -55.85 46.70
C GLY A 3 3.16 -54.50 46.54
N LEU A 4 3.04 -53.91 45.35
CA LEU A 4 3.68 -54.13 44.05
C LEU A 4 3.33 -52.91 43.18
N ASN A 5 4.21 -52.61 42.22
CA ASN A 5 4.16 -51.57 41.17
C ASN A 5 2.81 -51.28 40.49
N ALA A 6 2.58 -50.01 40.14
CA ALA A 6 1.95 -49.63 38.87
C ALA A 6 2.44 -48.25 38.40
N ARG A 7 3.53 -48.23 37.61
CA ARG A 7 3.89 -47.08 36.76
C ARG A 7 2.98 -47.10 35.53
N LEU A 8 2.04 -46.15 35.45
CA LEU A 8 1.30 -45.89 34.22
C LEU A 8 2.16 -45.03 33.28
N VAL A 9 2.62 -45.69 32.22
CA VAL A 9 3.23 -45.09 31.03
C VAL A 9 2.14 -44.31 30.29
N SER A 10 2.24 -42.98 30.26
CA SER A 10 1.37 -42.14 29.43
C SER A 10 1.79 -42.29 27.97
N VAL A 11 1.00 -43.04 27.21
CA VAL A 11 1.11 -43.19 25.76
C VAL A 11 0.91 -41.82 25.10
N ARG A 12 1.92 -41.34 24.36
CA ARG A 12 1.77 -40.23 23.40
C ARG A 12 0.89 -40.72 22.25
N VAL A 13 -0.39 -40.39 22.29
CA VAL A 13 -1.31 -40.57 21.17
C VAL A 13 -0.98 -39.53 20.10
N GLY A 14 -0.79 -40.01 18.87
CA GLY A 14 -0.31 -39.27 17.71
C GLY A 14 -1.19 -38.10 17.29
N ARG A 15 -0.57 -37.17 16.55
CA ARG A 15 -1.21 -36.07 15.82
C ARG A 15 -2.25 -36.63 14.84
N GLY A 16 -3.52 -36.66 15.25
CA GLY A 16 -4.64 -36.86 14.35
C GLY A 16 -4.84 -35.63 13.45
N SER A 17 -5.29 -35.85 12.22
CA SER A 17 -5.75 -34.80 11.31
C SER A 17 -6.78 -33.90 12.01
N PRO A 18 -6.76 -32.57 11.80
CA PRO A 18 -7.68 -31.66 12.46
C PRO A 18 -9.12 -32.10 12.22
N SER A 19 -9.86 -32.32 13.30
CA SER A 19 -11.26 -32.74 13.24
C SER A 19 -12.10 -31.67 12.53
N SER A 20 -13.15 -32.06 11.80
CA SER A 20 -14.09 -31.13 11.14
C SER A 20 -14.65 -30.06 12.09
N LEU A 21 -14.74 -30.37 13.39
CA LEU A 21 -15.12 -29.45 14.47
C LEU A 21 -14.10 -28.34 14.73
N GLU A 22 -12.80 -28.60 14.62
CA GLU A 22 -11.75 -27.58 14.76
C GLU A 22 -11.74 -26.62 13.57
N PHE A 23 -11.98 -27.14 12.37
CA PHE A 23 -12.13 -26.33 11.17
C PHE A 23 -13.33 -25.39 11.27
N VAL A 24 -14.50 -25.89 11.68
CA VAL A 24 -15.70 -25.05 11.90
C VAL A 24 -15.47 -23.98 12.96
N ARG A 25 -14.83 -24.32 14.09
CA ARG A 25 -14.48 -23.34 15.14
C ARG A 25 -13.51 -22.27 14.66
N PHE A 26 -12.52 -22.65 13.84
CA PHE A 26 -11.61 -21.69 13.22
C PHE A 26 -12.36 -20.70 12.33
N PHE A 27 -13.27 -21.19 11.47
CA PHE A 27 -14.10 -20.35 10.59
C PHE A 27 -15.00 -19.40 11.38
N VAL A 28 -15.68 -19.90 12.41
CA VAL A 28 -16.56 -19.07 13.26
C VAL A 28 -15.78 -17.95 13.95
N ASN A 29 -14.56 -18.23 14.41
CA ASN A 29 -13.71 -17.26 15.11
C ASN A 29 -13.03 -16.26 14.16
N HIS A 30 -12.80 -16.61 12.89
CA HIS A 30 -12.07 -15.79 11.92
C HIS A 30 -12.92 -15.32 10.73
N LYS A 31 -14.25 -15.53 10.78
CA LYS A 31 -15.18 -15.18 9.68
C LYS A 31 -15.00 -13.78 9.13
N PHE A 32 -14.82 -12.79 10.01
CA PHE A 32 -14.64 -11.39 9.60
C PHE A 32 -13.31 -11.15 8.88
N VAL A 33 -12.24 -11.87 9.25
CA VAL A 33 -10.96 -11.79 8.53
C VAL A 33 -11.10 -12.40 7.14
N LEU A 34 -11.72 -13.57 7.05
CA LEU A 34 -11.96 -14.24 5.76
C LEU A 34 -12.85 -13.39 4.86
N PHE A 35 -13.91 -12.78 5.39
CA PHE A 35 -14.74 -11.87 4.62
C PHE A 35 -14.02 -10.57 4.23
N ALA A 36 -13.15 -10.03 5.09
CA ALA A 36 -12.34 -8.86 4.76
C ALA A 36 -11.35 -9.10 3.62
N ILE A 37 -10.97 -10.36 3.36
CA ILE A 37 -10.16 -10.77 2.20
C ILE A 37 -11.07 -11.07 1.00
N ALA A 38 -12.07 -11.92 1.20
CA ALA A 38 -12.91 -12.43 0.12
C ALA A 38 -13.77 -11.34 -0.53
N PHE A 39 -14.31 -10.40 0.26
CA PHE A 39 -15.22 -9.39 -0.27
C PHE A 39 -14.53 -8.44 -1.27
N PRO A 40 -13.41 -7.76 -0.96
CA PRO A 40 -12.69 -6.96 -1.95
C PRO A 40 -12.22 -7.80 -3.15
N PHE A 41 -11.71 -9.02 -2.91
CA PHE A 41 -11.32 -9.93 -3.98
C PHE A 41 -12.43 -10.13 -5.01
N LEU A 42 -13.63 -10.50 -4.55
CA LEU A 42 -14.79 -10.75 -5.39
C LEU A 42 -15.27 -9.49 -6.11
N ILE A 43 -15.35 -8.35 -5.40
CA ILE A 43 -15.72 -7.07 -6.00
C ILE A 43 -14.76 -6.69 -7.13
N ARG A 44 -13.45 -6.94 -6.95
CA ARG A 44 -12.43 -6.60 -7.94
C ARG A 44 -12.38 -7.56 -9.13
N ILE A 45 -12.82 -8.81 -8.94
CA ILE A 45 -12.95 -9.80 -10.01
C ILE A 45 -14.00 -9.38 -11.04
N ILE A 46 -15.11 -8.79 -10.62
CA ILE A 46 -16.21 -8.41 -11.52
C ILE A 46 -15.71 -7.57 -12.72
N PRO A 47 -15.05 -6.41 -12.53
CA PRO A 47 -14.58 -5.62 -13.65
C PRO A 47 -13.48 -6.33 -14.46
N GLU A 48 -12.66 -7.21 -13.84
CA GLU A 48 -11.71 -8.01 -14.62
C GLU A 48 -12.41 -8.99 -15.55
N ILE A 49 -13.43 -9.72 -15.09
CA ILE A 49 -14.18 -10.64 -15.95
C ILE A 49 -14.84 -9.87 -17.11
N LEU A 50 -15.43 -8.71 -16.81
CA LEU A 50 -16.09 -7.87 -17.82
C LEU A 50 -15.12 -7.32 -18.88
N ALA A 51 -13.85 -7.09 -18.50
CA ALA A 51 -12.81 -6.65 -19.43
C ALA A 51 -12.32 -7.75 -20.40
N GLY A 52 -12.82 -8.98 -20.25
CA GLY A 52 -12.43 -10.12 -21.08
C GLY A 52 -10.94 -10.45 -20.92
N PRO A 53 -10.18 -10.60 -22.02
CA PRO A 53 -8.78 -11.02 -21.94
C PRO A 53 -7.83 -9.90 -21.48
N TRP A 54 -8.27 -8.64 -21.52
CA TRP A 54 -7.40 -7.49 -21.29
C TRP A 54 -7.38 -7.12 -19.79
N PRO A 55 -6.20 -6.83 -19.21
CA PRO A 55 -6.14 -6.30 -17.86
C PRO A 55 -6.62 -4.84 -17.85
N LEU A 56 -7.24 -4.43 -16.74
CA LEU A 56 -7.64 -3.03 -16.57
C LEU A 56 -6.45 -2.17 -16.11
N GLY A 57 -6.46 -0.90 -16.49
CA GLY A 57 -5.47 0.10 -16.06
C GLY A 57 -4.35 0.36 -17.07
N PHE A 58 -3.83 1.59 -17.05
CA PHE A 58 -2.74 1.99 -17.95
C PHE A 58 -1.43 1.29 -17.58
N ASP A 59 -1.03 1.36 -16.30
CA ASP A 59 0.23 0.77 -15.82
C ASP A 59 0.26 -0.77 -16.00
N THR A 60 -0.89 -1.47 -16.02
CA THR A 60 -0.90 -2.93 -16.23
C THR A 60 -0.46 -3.34 -17.63
N VAL A 61 -0.89 -2.59 -18.65
CA VAL A 61 -0.52 -2.81 -20.04
C VAL A 61 0.84 -2.21 -20.36
N TRP A 62 1.14 -1.04 -19.80
CA TRP A 62 2.31 -0.26 -20.18
C TRP A 62 3.58 -0.62 -19.39
N VAL A 63 3.43 -1.11 -18.16
CA VAL A 63 4.54 -1.35 -17.24
C VAL A 63 4.63 -2.82 -16.81
N TYR A 64 3.55 -3.36 -16.26
CA TYR A 64 3.61 -4.67 -15.62
C TYR A 64 3.64 -5.83 -16.62
N ALA A 65 2.83 -5.79 -17.68
CA ALA A 65 2.83 -6.84 -18.69
C ALA A 65 4.14 -6.92 -19.49
N PRO A 66 4.75 -5.80 -19.92
CA PRO A 66 6.09 -5.82 -20.52
C PRO A 66 7.14 -6.42 -19.61
N PHE A 67 7.15 -6.06 -18.31
CA PHE A 67 8.07 -6.70 -17.36
C PHE A 67 7.87 -8.22 -17.28
N VAL A 68 6.63 -8.70 -17.23
CA VAL A 68 6.36 -10.15 -17.21
C VAL A 68 6.81 -10.81 -18.52
N LYS A 69 6.69 -10.12 -19.66
CA LYS A 69 7.23 -10.59 -20.94
C LYS A 69 8.75 -10.63 -20.96
N ASP A 70 9.41 -9.67 -20.31
CA ASP A 70 10.86 -9.68 -20.12
C ASP A 70 11.29 -10.87 -19.26
N VAL A 71 10.54 -11.20 -18.21
CA VAL A 71 10.82 -12.41 -17.41
C VAL A 71 10.73 -13.69 -18.25
N GLU A 72 9.76 -13.77 -19.16
CA GLU A 72 9.60 -14.89 -20.10
C GLU A 72 10.79 -15.00 -21.09
N THR A 73 11.31 -13.86 -21.56
CA THR A 73 12.30 -13.82 -22.66
C THR A 73 13.75 -13.75 -22.19
N LYS A 74 14.04 -12.93 -21.17
CA LYS A 74 15.37 -12.68 -20.59
C LYS A 74 15.62 -13.46 -19.30
N GLY A 75 14.57 -13.99 -18.68
CA GLY A 75 14.61 -14.64 -17.37
C GLY A 75 14.41 -13.68 -16.19
N PHE A 76 14.02 -14.24 -15.04
CA PHE A 76 13.64 -13.48 -13.85
C PHE A 76 14.77 -12.63 -13.28
N ALA A 77 15.97 -13.21 -13.12
CA ALA A 77 17.10 -12.52 -12.49
C ALA A 77 17.57 -11.31 -13.31
N ALA A 78 17.68 -11.46 -14.63
CA ALA A 78 18.05 -10.37 -15.52
C ALA A 78 17.00 -9.25 -15.49
N SER A 79 15.72 -9.60 -15.65
CA SER A 79 14.61 -8.61 -15.64
C SER A 79 14.53 -7.85 -14.32
N LEU A 80 14.66 -8.54 -13.18
CA LEU A 80 14.64 -7.88 -11.88
C LEU A 80 15.88 -7.01 -11.64
N SER A 81 17.05 -7.41 -12.17
CA SER A 81 18.26 -6.60 -12.08
C SER A 81 18.14 -5.29 -12.86
N GLU A 82 17.43 -5.26 -13.98
CA GLU A 82 17.13 -4.03 -14.73
C GLU A 82 16.24 -3.08 -13.90
N ILE A 83 15.24 -3.61 -13.18
CA ILE A 83 14.37 -2.83 -12.28
C ILE A 83 15.17 -2.22 -11.12
N VAL A 84 16.02 -3.02 -10.47
CA VAL A 84 16.85 -2.56 -9.34
C VAL A 84 17.92 -1.57 -9.83
N GLY A 85 18.55 -1.82 -10.97
CA GLY A 85 19.53 -0.94 -11.59
C GLY A 85 18.94 0.41 -12.01
N SER A 86 17.67 0.41 -12.41
CA SER A 86 16.88 1.62 -12.68
C SER A 86 16.36 2.30 -11.41
N GLN A 87 16.73 1.81 -10.22
CA GLN A 87 16.33 2.36 -8.92
C GLN A 87 14.81 2.52 -8.76
N VAL A 88 14.04 1.58 -9.31
CA VAL A 88 12.59 1.51 -9.13
C VAL A 88 12.27 0.58 -7.96
N ALA A 89 11.22 0.88 -7.19
CA ALA A 89 10.78 0.05 -6.08
C ALA A 89 10.46 -1.40 -6.56
N PRO A 90 11.21 -2.43 -6.10
CA PRO A 90 11.27 -3.70 -6.81
C PRO A 90 10.21 -4.73 -6.38
N LEU A 91 9.53 -4.56 -5.25
CA LEU A 91 8.76 -5.64 -4.62
C LEU A 91 7.58 -6.11 -5.47
N MET A 92 6.86 -5.19 -6.12
CA MET A 92 5.74 -5.56 -7.00
C MET A 92 6.22 -6.37 -8.20
N PHE A 93 7.35 -5.97 -8.80
CA PHE A 93 7.97 -6.69 -9.92
C PHE A 93 8.47 -8.06 -9.49
N ALA A 94 9.05 -8.18 -8.30
CA ALA A 94 9.43 -9.47 -7.74
C ALA A 94 8.21 -10.41 -7.61
N PHE A 95 7.07 -9.93 -7.11
CA PHE A 95 5.84 -10.74 -7.03
C PHE A 95 5.34 -11.19 -8.41
N LEU A 96 5.30 -10.29 -9.39
CA LEU A 96 4.88 -10.64 -10.76
C LEU A 96 5.84 -11.62 -11.43
N GLY A 97 7.15 -11.42 -11.25
CA GLY A 97 8.17 -12.29 -11.84
C GLY A 97 8.16 -13.69 -11.22
N VAL A 98 7.97 -13.80 -9.91
CA VAL A 98 7.77 -15.10 -9.25
C VAL A 98 6.51 -15.78 -9.77
N ALA A 99 5.40 -15.05 -9.92
CA ALA A 99 4.18 -15.60 -10.51
C ALA A 99 4.39 -16.06 -11.97
N ALA A 100 5.16 -15.31 -12.75
CA ALA A 100 5.50 -15.66 -14.12
C ALA A 100 6.29 -16.96 -14.22
N VAL A 101 7.36 -17.08 -13.44
CA VAL A 101 8.19 -18.30 -13.39
C VAL A 101 7.39 -19.49 -12.87
N ALA A 102 6.56 -19.29 -11.84
CA ALA A 102 5.82 -20.37 -11.21
C ALA A 102 4.66 -20.92 -12.07
N THR A 103 4.05 -20.07 -12.90
CA THR A 103 2.83 -20.44 -13.66
C THR A 103 3.07 -20.63 -15.15
N GLY A 104 4.07 -19.96 -15.74
CA GLY A 104 4.24 -19.89 -17.19
C GLY A 104 3.06 -19.25 -17.92
N ALA A 105 2.18 -18.54 -17.21
CA ALA A 105 0.98 -17.95 -17.80
C ALA A 105 1.32 -16.72 -18.64
N ALA A 106 0.42 -16.38 -19.57
CA ALA A 106 0.59 -15.20 -20.42
C ALA A 106 0.69 -13.92 -19.57
N PRO A 107 1.49 -12.90 -19.99
CA PRO A 107 1.70 -11.68 -19.23
C PRO A 107 0.40 -11.00 -18.75
N PHE A 108 -0.59 -10.87 -19.64
CA PHE A 108 -1.88 -10.29 -19.30
C PHE A 108 -2.67 -11.10 -18.29
N ALA A 109 -2.58 -12.44 -18.30
CA ALA A 109 -3.27 -13.27 -17.32
C ALA A 109 -2.69 -13.06 -15.91
N ILE A 110 -1.35 -12.95 -15.80
CA ILE A 110 -0.66 -12.72 -14.53
C ILE A 110 -1.01 -11.33 -13.98
N THR A 111 -0.92 -10.29 -14.80
CA THR A 111 -1.24 -8.92 -14.37
C THR A 111 -2.72 -8.78 -14.02
N LYS A 112 -3.61 -9.47 -14.74
CA LYS A 112 -5.05 -9.50 -14.46
C LYS A 112 -5.36 -10.19 -13.14
N ALA A 113 -4.73 -11.33 -12.86
CA ALA A 113 -4.91 -12.06 -11.61
C ALA A 113 -4.35 -11.31 -10.39
N ALA A 114 -3.31 -10.49 -10.58
CA ALA A 114 -2.73 -9.70 -9.50
C ALA A 114 -3.69 -8.67 -8.92
N ALA A 115 -4.54 -8.03 -9.73
CA ALA A 115 -5.44 -6.96 -9.27
C ALA A 115 -6.35 -7.37 -8.11
N PRO A 116 -7.16 -8.45 -8.23
CA PRO A 116 -8.00 -8.92 -7.13
C PRO A 116 -7.21 -9.30 -5.87
N VAL A 117 -6.05 -9.94 -6.04
CA VAL A 117 -5.19 -10.35 -4.92
C VAL A 117 -4.66 -9.14 -4.15
N LEU A 118 -4.18 -8.12 -4.86
CA LEU A 118 -3.70 -6.88 -4.25
C LEU A 118 -4.82 -6.13 -3.53
N PHE A 119 -6.02 -6.08 -4.12
CA PHE A 119 -7.16 -5.42 -3.50
C PHE A 119 -7.66 -6.17 -2.25
N ALA A 120 -7.63 -7.50 -2.27
CA ALA A 120 -7.90 -8.35 -1.10
C ALA A 120 -6.90 -8.11 0.03
N LEU A 121 -5.60 -7.99 -0.30
CA LEU A 121 -4.55 -7.69 0.66
C LEU A 121 -4.74 -6.29 1.27
N LEU A 122 -5.12 -5.31 0.46
CA LEU A 122 -5.44 -3.97 0.95
C LEU A 122 -6.65 -3.99 1.89
N GLY A 123 -7.75 -4.66 1.52
CA GLY A 123 -8.91 -4.82 2.41
C GLY A 123 -8.57 -5.52 3.73
N PHE A 124 -7.77 -6.59 3.69
CA PHE A 124 -7.24 -7.23 4.89
C PHE A 124 -6.42 -6.28 5.76
N SER A 125 -5.53 -5.50 5.15
CA SER A 125 -4.69 -4.54 5.88
C SER A 125 -5.51 -3.46 6.58
N MET A 126 -6.55 -2.94 5.93
CA MET A 126 -7.46 -1.94 6.50
C MET A 126 -8.29 -2.55 7.64
N TYR A 127 -8.81 -3.77 7.46
CA TYR A 127 -9.48 -4.50 8.55
C TYR A 127 -8.55 -4.69 9.74
N TRP A 128 -7.31 -5.11 9.48
CA TRP A 128 -6.34 -5.35 10.53
C TRP A 128 -5.96 -4.04 11.24
N PHE A 129 -5.79 -2.94 10.50
CA PHE A 129 -5.57 -1.63 11.07
C PHE A 129 -6.75 -1.13 11.90
N ALA A 130 -7.99 -1.29 11.44
CA ALA A 130 -9.16 -0.94 12.25
C ALA A 130 -9.27 -1.80 13.52
N ARG A 131 -9.11 -3.12 13.38
CA ARG A 131 -9.26 -4.07 14.50
C ARG A 131 -8.14 -3.93 15.52
N ARG A 132 -6.90 -3.87 15.05
CA ARG A 132 -5.70 -3.85 15.87
C ARG A 132 -5.20 -2.43 16.08
N GLY A 133 -5.03 -1.63 15.04
CA GLY A 133 -4.55 -0.26 15.18
C GLY A 133 -5.51 0.61 16.00
N LEU A 134 -6.79 0.62 15.65
CA LEU A 134 -7.81 1.51 16.25
C LEU A 134 -8.65 0.86 17.36
N GLY A 135 -8.63 -0.47 17.47
CA GLY A 135 -9.37 -1.20 18.49
C GLY A 135 -10.87 -1.38 18.20
N TRP A 136 -11.32 -1.11 16.97
CA TRP A 136 -12.72 -1.21 16.58
C TRP A 136 -13.26 -2.65 16.68
N THR A 137 -14.57 -2.80 16.87
CA THR A 137 -15.20 -4.14 16.86
C THR A 137 -14.98 -4.83 15.50
N PRO A 138 -15.02 -6.19 15.44
CA PRO A 138 -14.89 -6.91 14.17
C PRO A 138 -15.92 -6.47 13.12
N GLY A 139 -17.16 -6.19 13.54
CA GLY A 139 -18.22 -5.69 12.66
C GLY A 139 -17.88 -4.34 12.03
N ASN A 140 -17.48 -3.35 12.83
CA ASN A 140 -17.11 -2.03 12.32
C ASN A 140 -15.86 -2.08 11.44
N SER A 141 -14.89 -2.94 11.81
CA SER A 141 -13.67 -3.13 11.02
C SER A 141 -13.99 -3.75 9.65
N PHE A 142 -14.94 -4.69 9.59
CA PHE A 142 -15.39 -5.27 8.33
C PHE A 142 -16.24 -4.28 7.52
N PHE A 143 -17.09 -3.50 8.17
CA PHE A 143 -17.88 -2.45 7.53
C PHE A 143 -16.99 -1.43 6.81
N LEU A 144 -15.88 -1.00 7.43
CA LEU A 144 -14.86 -0.17 6.77
C LEU A 144 -14.36 -0.81 5.46
N VAL A 145 -14.07 -2.12 5.47
CA VAL A 145 -13.62 -2.82 4.26
C VAL A 145 -14.70 -2.85 3.19
N VAL A 146 -15.96 -3.09 3.57
CA VAL A 146 -17.08 -3.08 2.62
C VAL A 146 -17.24 -1.71 1.98
N VAL A 147 -17.27 -0.65 2.78
CA VAL A 147 -17.36 0.73 2.29
C VAL A 147 -16.17 1.06 1.40
N SER A 148 -14.95 0.72 1.82
CA SER A 148 -13.74 0.98 1.05
C SER A 148 -13.73 0.22 -0.28
N ALA A 149 -14.16 -1.05 -0.29
CA ALA A 149 -14.18 -1.87 -1.49
C ALA A 149 -15.25 -1.42 -2.50
N LEU A 150 -16.39 -0.90 -2.02
CA LEU A 150 -17.47 -0.39 -2.87
C LEU A 150 -17.27 1.08 -3.28
N TYR A 151 -16.44 1.83 -2.55
CA TYR A 151 -16.17 3.21 -2.91
C TYR A 151 -15.39 3.27 -4.22
N PHE A 152 -15.86 4.13 -5.15
CA PHE A 152 -15.33 4.15 -6.51
C PHE A 152 -13.84 4.50 -6.55
N VAL A 153 -13.30 5.18 -5.53
CA VAL A 153 -11.91 5.61 -5.49
C VAL A 153 -10.94 4.45 -5.24
N PRO A 154 -11.01 3.68 -4.14
CA PRO A 154 -10.21 2.46 -4.00
C PRO A 154 -10.39 1.50 -5.18
N LEU A 155 -11.60 1.39 -5.74
CA LEU A 155 -11.84 0.57 -6.92
C LEU A 155 -11.04 1.08 -8.14
N ARG A 156 -11.15 2.37 -8.48
CA ARG A 156 -10.37 3.00 -9.55
C ARG A 156 -8.87 2.93 -9.29
N PHE A 157 -8.44 3.14 -8.05
CA PHE A 157 -7.04 3.08 -7.63
C PHE A 157 -6.45 1.67 -7.82
N SER A 158 -7.25 0.63 -7.60
CA SER A 158 -6.86 -0.77 -7.82
C SER A 158 -6.80 -1.19 -9.30
N TRP A 159 -7.14 -0.31 -10.24
CA TRP A 159 -7.05 -0.60 -11.67
C TRP A 159 -5.64 -0.41 -12.21
N ASP A 160 -4.97 0.70 -11.89
CA ASP A 160 -3.65 1.04 -12.41
C ASP A 160 -2.54 1.03 -11.33
N MET A 161 -2.84 1.39 -10.08
CA MET A 161 -1.78 1.66 -9.09
C MET A 161 -1.36 0.42 -8.26
N TYR A 162 -0.88 -0.65 -8.89
CA TYR A 162 -0.54 -1.90 -8.18
C TYR A 162 0.56 -1.70 -7.12
N LYS A 163 1.63 -0.99 -7.49
CA LYS A 163 2.72 -0.63 -6.56
C LYS A 163 2.19 0.12 -5.34
N ASN A 164 1.38 1.15 -5.55
CA ASN A 164 0.82 1.94 -4.45
C ASN A 164 -0.19 1.15 -3.63
N THR A 165 -1.00 0.29 -4.25
CA THR A 165 -1.95 -0.61 -3.57
C THR A 165 -1.21 -1.56 -2.63
N LEU A 166 -0.16 -2.20 -3.11
CA LEU A 166 0.70 -3.08 -2.31
C LEU A 166 1.40 -2.31 -1.19
N GLY A 167 1.96 -1.14 -1.51
CA GLY A 167 2.66 -0.30 -0.55
C GLY A 167 1.74 0.21 0.55
N LEU A 168 0.52 0.64 0.23
CA LEU A 168 -0.49 1.04 1.20
C LEU A 168 -0.94 -0.12 2.08
N ALA A 169 -1.07 -1.32 1.50
CA ALA A 169 -1.45 -2.49 2.29
C ALA A 169 -0.41 -2.78 3.37
N PHE A 170 0.87 -2.78 3.01
CA PHE A 170 1.94 -2.93 4.00
C PHE A 170 2.05 -1.74 4.95
N LEU A 171 1.77 -0.52 4.50
CA LEU A 171 1.76 0.66 5.36
C LEU A 171 0.68 0.54 6.45
N PHE A 172 -0.55 0.13 6.11
CA PHE A 172 -1.61 -0.08 7.10
C PHE A 172 -1.25 -1.20 8.08
N LEU A 173 -0.63 -2.29 7.62
CA LEU A 173 -0.13 -3.35 8.49
C LEU A 173 0.98 -2.86 9.42
N ALA A 174 1.89 -2.01 8.94
CA ALA A 174 2.91 -1.37 9.76
C ALA A 174 2.26 -0.48 10.83
N LEU A 175 1.37 0.43 10.45
CA LEU A 175 0.69 1.32 11.39
C LEU A 175 -0.18 0.58 12.41
N ALA A 176 -0.71 -0.60 12.06
CA ALA A 176 -1.48 -1.45 12.97
C ALA A 176 -0.61 -2.02 14.11
N SER A 177 0.67 -2.23 13.80
CA SER A 177 1.74 -2.69 14.70
C SER A 177 2.54 -1.54 15.31
N LEU A 178 2.00 -0.31 15.29
CA LEU A 178 2.59 0.87 15.93
C LEU A 178 1.68 1.40 17.04
N ARG A 179 1.83 0.85 18.24
CA ARG A 179 1.00 1.09 19.43
C ARG A 179 1.83 1.54 20.64
N PRO A 180 1.20 2.24 21.60
CA PRO A 180 1.84 2.50 22.89
C PRO A 180 2.11 1.20 23.66
N LYS A 181 3.35 1.05 24.19
CA LYS A 181 3.81 -0.09 25.01
C LYS A 181 3.93 -1.42 24.27
N GLU A 182 4.60 -1.41 23.12
CA GLU A 182 4.85 -2.61 22.33
C GLU A 182 6.03 -3.45 22.80
N GLY A 183 5.86 -4.77 22.67
CA GLY A 183 6.94 -5.72 22.85
C GLY A 183 7.92 -5.68 21.66
N THR A 184 9.04 -6.39 21.80
CA THR A 184 10.06 -6.47 20.75
C THR A 184 9.52 -7.06 19.45
N ARG A 185 8.56 -7.99 19.55
CA ARG A 185 7.94 -8.64 18.39
C ARG A 185 7.18 -7.65 17.52
N GLU A 186 6.35 -6.81 18.12
CA GLU A 186 5.55 -5.81 17.40
C GLU A 186 6.44 -4.78 16.70
N LYS A 187 7.52 -4.37 17.37
CA LYS A 187 8.53 -3.47 16.77
C LYS A 187 9.21 -4.09 15.55
N ILE A 188 9.57 -5.37 15.60
CA ILE A 188 10.15 -6.09 14.46
C ILE A 188 9.12 -6.16 13.31
N ILE A 189 7.86 -6.48 13.62
CA ILE A 189 6.78 -6.54 12.63
C ILE A 189 6.55 -5.16 11.99
N PHE A 190 6.58 -4.08 12.78
CA PHE A 190 6.48 -2.71 12.28
C PHE A 190 7.60 -2.40 11.29
N VAL A 191 8.87 -2.67 11.64
CA VAL A 191 10.01 -2.43 10.74
C VAL A 191 9.89 -3.30 9.48
N ALA A 192 9.51 -4.58 9.62
CA ALA A 192 9.37 -5.49 8.49
C ALA A 192 8.30 -5.01 7.49
N PHE A 193 7.09 -4.68 7.96
CA PHE A 193 6.05 -4.15 7.09
C PHE A 193 6.38 -2.77 6.53
N SER A 194 7.08 -1.93 7.29
CA SER A 194 7.57 -0.64 6.80
C SER A 194 8.55 -0.81 5.65
N SER A 195 9.51 -1.73 5.78
CA SER A 195 10.46 -2.06 4.70
C SER A 195 9.75 -2.62 3.48
N LEU A 196 8.75 -3.49 3.65
CA LEU A 196 7.94 -3.99 2.53
C LEU A 196 7.15 -2.86 1.85
N SER A 197 6.62 -1.91 2.62
CA SER A 197 5.94 -0.73 2.07
C SER A 197 6.90 0.18 1.29
N ILE A 198 8.12 0.38 1.78
CA ILE A 198 9.17 1.14 1.10
C ILE A 198 9.55 0.46 -0.23
N LEU A 199 9.75 -0.85 -0.22
CA LEU A 199 10.15 -1.62 -1.40
C LEU A 199 9.00 -1.80 -2.42
N ALA A 200 7.75 -1.57 -2.03
CA ALA A 200 6.58 -1.70 -2.90
C ALA A 200 6.38 -0.49 -3.82
N SER A 201 6.55 0.72 -3.30
CA SER A 201 6.32 1.95 -4.06
C SER A 201 7.14 3.12 -3.52
N GLU A 202 7.62 3.94 -4.44
CA GLU A 202 8.33 5.18 -4.17
C GLU A 202 7.45 6.15 -3.37
N LEU A 203 6.17 6.26 -3.72
CA LEU A 203 5.24 7.14 -3.01
C LEU A 203 5.00 6.68 -1.58
N THR A 204 4.91 5.36 -1.34
CA THR A 204 4.71 4.84 0.01
C THR A 204 5.99 4.89 0.84
N ALA A 205 7.16 4.83 0.21
CA ALA A 205 8.44 5.12 0.85
C ALA A 205 8.49 6.56 1.39
N VAL A 206 8.12 7.55 0.56
CA VAL A 206 7.99 8.95 1.02
C VAL A 206 6.95 9.07 2.13
N LEU A 207 5.78 8.46 1.95
CA LEU A 207 4.69 8.56 2.91
C LEU A 207 5.08 8.01 4.28
N ILE A 208 5.64 6.80 4.35
CA ILE A 208 5.99 6.19 5.64
C ILE A 208 7.18 6.90 6.31
N ALA A 209 8.15 7.37 5.53
CA ALA A 209 9.26 8.18 6.05
C ALA A 209 8.73 9.48 6.66
N ALA A 210 7.90 10.21 5.93
CA ALA A 210 7.33 11.48 6.39
C ALA A 210 6.39 11.31 7.58
N VAL A 211 5.54 10.27 7.59
CA VAL A 211 4.67 9.94 8.74
C VAL A 211 5.51 9.61 9.97
N CYS A 212 6.55 8.79 9.85
CA CYS A 212 7.47 8.51 10.95
C CYS A 212 8.19 9.78 11.41
N GLY A 213 8.64 10.64 10.49
CA GLY A 213 9.26 11.92 10.82
C GLY A 213 8.34 12.83 11.64
N LEU A 214 7.10 13.01 11.20
CA LEU A 214 6.10 13.79 11.94
C LEU A 214 5.81 13.20 13.32
N LEU A 215 5.69 11.88 13.43
CA LEU A 215 5.44 11.22 14.71
C LEU A 215 6.64 11.33 15.66
N VAL A 216 7.88 11.21 15.17
CA VAL A 216 9.12 11.43 15.96
C VAL A 216 9.16 12.86 16.47
N VAL A 217 8.92 13.85 15.60
CA VAL A 217 8.88 15.28 15.98
C VAL A 217 7.79 15.51 17.03
N TRP A 218 6.61 14.95 16.84
CA TRP A 218 5.49 15.03 17.79
C TRP A 218 5.84 14.43 19.16
N GLU A 219 6.48 13.26 19.18
CA GLU A 219 6.92 12.63 20.44
C GLU A 219 8.01 13.43 21.14
N ARG A 220 8.88 14.07 20.36
CA ARG A 220 9.91 14.98 20.88
C ARG A 220 9.31 16.21 21.54
N PHE A 221 8.27 16.82 20.96
CA PHE A 221 7.54 17.94 21.57
C PHE A 221 6.88 17.55 22.89
N LYS A 222 6.54 16.26 23.08
CA LYS A 222 6.00 15.74 24.35
C LYS A 222 7.07 15.23 25.33
N ASN A 223 8.34 15.56 25.09
CA ASN A 223 9.50 15.13 25.90
C ASN A 223 9.58 13.61 26.12
N LYS A 224 9.11 12.82 25.15
CA LYS A 224 9.27 11.36 25.16
C LYS A 224 10.64 10.97 24.61
N ARG A 225 11.11 9.78 25.01
CA ARG A 225 12.33 9.17 24.44
C ARG A 225 12.08 8.80 22.99
N TRP A 226 13.14 8.82 22.19
CA TRP A 226 13.13 8.42 20.79
C TRP A 226 12.68 6.97 20.64
N ASP A 227 11.71 6.73 19.77
CA ASP A 227 11.31 5.38 19.40
C ASP A 227 12.23 4.85 18.30
N LEU A 228 13.19 3.99 18.69
CA LEU A 228 14.24 3.49 17.81
C LEU A 228 13.72 2.82 16.51
N PRO A 229 12.67 1.98 16.51
CA PRO A 229 12.08 1.44 15.29
C PRO A 229 11.56 2.53 14.34
N MET A 230 10.94 3.58 14.87
CA MET A 230 10.42 4.69 14.07
C MET A 230 11.56 5.51 13.44
N LEU A 231 12.63 5.75 14.19
CA LEU A 231 13.86 6.35 13.66
C LEU A 231 14.50 5.49 12.57
N LEU A 232 14.59 4.17 12.79
CA LEU A 232 15.13 3.25 11.79
C LEU A 232 14.32 3.29 10.50
N VAL A 233 12.99 3.25 10.59
CA VAL A 233 12.11 3.35 9.41
C VAL A 233 12.23 4.72 8.73
N LEU A 234 12.34 5.81 9.50
CA LEU A 234 12.58 7.15 8.96
C LEU A 234 13.90 7.19 8.16
N VAL A 235 14.99 6.64 8.70
CA VAL A 235 16.29 6.59 8.02
C VAL A 235 16.21 5.71 6.77
N LEU A 236 15.70 4.48 6.88
CA LEU A 236 15.56 3.56 5.74
C LEU A 236 14.69 4.14 4.63
N GLY A 237 13.55 4.73 5.00
CA GLY A 237 12.65 5.38 4.06
C GLY A 237 13.29 6.59 3.40
N SER A 238 14.00 7.44 4.16
CA SER A 238 14.70 8.61 3.60
C SER A 238 15.80 8.20 2.62
N VAL A 239 16.61 7.19 2.96
CA VAL A 239 17.64 6.64 2.05
C VAL A 239 17.00 6.07 0.78
N ALA A 240 15.90 5.32 0.91
CA ALA A 240 15.18 4.79 -0.24
C ALA A 240 14.60 5.91 -1.12
N VAL A 241 14.06 6.98 -0.54
CA VAL A 241 13.56 8.14 -1.28
C VAL A 241 14.69 8.82 -2.06
N LEU A 242 15.85 9.05 -1.43
CA LEU A 242 17.01 9.63 -2.11
C LEU A 242 17.54 8.72 -3.22
N LEU A 243 17.47 7.40 -3.04
CA LEU A 243 17.80 6.43 -4.07
C LEU A 243 16.79 6.48 -5.23
N TYR A 244 15.50 6.38 -4.97
CA TYR A 244 14.45 6.41 -5.99
C TYR A 244 14.34 7.76 -6.72
N ALA A 245 14.84 8.83 -6.11
CA ALA A 245 14.96 10.14 -6.74
C ALA A 245 16.27 10.31 -7.55
N HIS A 246 17.09 9.26 -7.67
CA HIS A 246 18.40 9.28 -8.35
C HIS A 246 19.39 10.29 -7.77
N LEU A 247 19.23 10.68 -6.49
CA LEU A 247 20.07 11.68 -5.83
C LEU A 247 21.32 11.08 -5.18
N LEU A 248 21.26 9.81 -4.77
CA LEU A 248 22.43 9.10 -4.22
C LEU A 248 23.35 8.57 -5.32
N VAL A 249 22.76 8.02 -6.38
CA VAL A 249 23.48 7.42 -7.50
C VAL A 249 22.78 7.87 -8.78
N PRO A 250 23.31 8.86 -9.50
CA PRO A 250 22.74 9.31 -10.76
C PRO A 250 22.71 8.18 -11.77
N VAL A 251 21.51 7.86 -12.28
CA VAL A 251 21.33 6.92 -13.39
C VAL A 251 21.14 7.77 -14.65
N PRO A 252 21.78 7.43 -15.79
CA PRO A 252 21.51 8.09 -17.05
C PRO A 252 20.01 8.10 -17.29
N VAL A 253 19.48 9.28 -17.63
CA VAL A 253 18.07 9.47 -17.95
C VAL A 253 17.73 8.61 -19.16
N THR A 254 17.34 7.37 -18.91
CA THR A 254 16.65 6.56 -19.90
C THR A 254 15.21 7.07 -19.91
N THR A 255 14.61 7.17 -21.09
CA THR A 255 13.18 7.43 -21.25
C THR A 255 12.41 6.21 -20.75
N SER A 256 12.49 5.95 -19.45
CA SER A 256 11.80 4.85 -18.81
C SER A 256 10.44 5.36 -18.40
N PRO A 257 9.36 4.80 -18.96
CA PRO A 257 8.01 5.14 -18.53
C PRO A 257 7.70 4.75 -17.08
N LEU A 258 8.63 4.07 -16.40
CA LEU A 258 8.52 3.58 -15.03
C LEU A 258 8.84 4.64 -13.99
N ALA A 259 9.41 5.78 -14.39
CA ALA A 259 9.84 6.82 -13.47
C ALA A 259 8.61 7.57 -12.91
N PRO A 260 8.31 7.48 -11.59
CA PRO A 260 7.28 8.31 -10.98
C PRO A 260 7.70 9.78 -10.88
N LEU A 261 9.01 10.04 -11.03
CA LEU A 261 9.62 11.35 -11.08
C LEU A 261 9.93 11.67 -12.55
N PRO A 262 9.38 12.77 -13.10
CA PRO A 262 9.72 13.23 -14.43
C PRO A 262 11.23 13.43 -14.52
N THR A 263 11.84 12.70 -15.45
CA THR A 263 13.28 12.45 -15.53
C THR A 263 14.10 13.73 -15.81
N ARG A 264 13.43 14.85 -16.14
CA ARG A 264 14.06 16.14 -16.44
C ARG A 264 13.90 17.21 -15.35
N THR A 265 13.02 17.06 -14.35
CA THR A 265 12.72 18.16 -13.40
C THR A 265 13.15 17.92 -11.94
N GLY A 266 13.63 16.71 -11.61
CA GLY A 266 14.06 16.38 -10.25
C GLY A 266 12.86 16.12 -9.30
N ILE A 267 13.03 16.42 -8.00
CA ILE A 267 11.99 16.16 -6.96
C ILE A 267 10.71 16.98 -7.20
N LEU A 268 10.85 18.16 -7.81
CA LEU A 268 9.74 19.07 -8.07
C LEU A 268 9.39 19.03 -9.56
N TYR A 269 8.12 19.22 -9.85
CA TYR A 269 7.57 19.15 -11.20
C TYR A 269 6.82 20.43 -11.57
N ASN A 270 6.97 20.82 -12.83
CA ASN A 270 6.34 21.98 -13.43
C ASN A 270 5.12 21.54 -14.24
N TYR A 271 3.94 21.69 -13.66
CA TYR A 271 2.68 21.23 -14.28
C TYR A 271 2.19 22.09 -15.45
N VAL A 272 2.76 23.28 -15.64
CA VAL A 272 2.32 24.23 -16.69
C VAL A 272 3.38 24.38 -17.78
N GLY A 273 4.66 24.37 -17.41
CA GLY A 273 5.78 24.58 -18.33
C GLY A 273 6.45 23.30 -18.84
N ALA A 274 6.06 22.11 -18.41
CA ALA A 274 6.61 20.86 -18.92
C ALA A 274 5.98 20.51 -20.29
N ALA A 275 6.61 20.95 -21.37
CA ALA A 275 6.07 20.83 -22.74
C ALA A 275 6.10 19.41 -23.35
N GLU A 276 6.71 18.42 -22.68
CA GLU A 276 6.92 17.06 -23.23
C GLU A 276 6.52 15.92 -22.27
N ASP A 277 5.80 16.19 -21.19
CA ASP A 277 5.51 15.18 -20.15
C ASP A 277 4.02 14.82 -20.00
N VAL A 278 3.76 13.67 -19.39
CA VAL A 278 2.42 13.05 -19.23
C VAL A 278 1.44 13.90 -18.40
N TYR A 279 1.92 14.80 -17.54
CA TYR A 279 1.09 15.54 -16.58
C TYR A 279 1.11 17.06 -16.84
N GLN A 280 0.88 17.47 -18.08
CA GLN A 280 0.83 18.87 -18.47
C GLN A 280 -0.58 19.46 -18.41
N TYR A 281 -0.67 20.70 -17.93
CA TYR A 281 -1.88 21.52 -17.94
C TYR A 281 -1.67 22.76 -18.82
N PRO A 282 -2.68 23.18 -19.61
CA PRO A 282 -2.54 24.36 -20.47
C PRO A 282 -2.30 25.65 -19.68
N THR A 283 -2.98 25.80 -18.54
CA THR A 283 -2.86 26.99 -17.68
C THR A 283 -2.86 26.62 -16.19
N VAL A 284 -2.42 27.57 -15.36
CA VAL A 284 -2.54 27.46 -13.88
C VAL A 284 -4.00 27.30 -13.45
N VAL A 285 -4.94 27.95 -14.15
CA VAL A 285 -6.36 27.86 -13.84
C VAL A 285 -6.87 26.43 -14.06
N ASP A 286 -6.41 25.75 -15.11
CA ASP A 286 -6.77 24.35 -15.37
C ASP A 286 -6.28 23.41 -14.26
N VAL A 287 -5.08 23.68 -13.72
CA VAL A 287 -4.55 22.94 -12.56
C VAL A 287 -5.49 23.12 -11.36
N TYR A 288 -5.83 24.36 -11.01
CA TYR A 288 -6.68 24.65 -9.86
C TYR A 288 -8.08 24.06 -10.01
N TRP A 289 -8.65 24.15 -11.20
CA TRP A 289 -9.95 23.58 -11.52
C TRP A 289 -9.94 22.05 -11.43
N SER A 290 -8.88 21.41 -11.94
CA SER A 290 -8.70 19.96 -11.86
C SER A 290 -8.57 19.48 -10.42
N VAL A 291 -7.78 20.19 -9.59
CA VAL A 291 -7.66 19.89 -8.15
C VAL A 291 -9.00 20.06 -7.45
N ALA A 292 -9.73 21.15 -7.73
CA ALA A 292 -11.02 21.43 -7.13
C ALA A 292 -12.09 20.38 -7.49
N ILE A 293 -12.25 20.07 -8.78
CA ILE A 293 -13.19 19.04 -9.25
C ILE A 293 -12.84 17.69 -8.66
N LEU A 294 -11.56 17.28 -8.74
CA LEU A 294 -11.16 15.97 -8.26
C LEU A 294 -11.37 15.88 -6.74
N THR A 295 -11.00 16.91 -5.98
CA THR A 295 -11.23 16.94 -4.53
C THR A 295 -12.73 16.87 -4.21
N ALA A 296 -13.57 17.62 -4.91
CA ALA A 296 -15.02 17.55 -4.73
C ALA A 296 -15.56 16.14 -5.02
N LEU A 297 -15.17 15.54 -6.16
CA LEU A 297 -15.59 14.20 -6.56
C LEU A 297 -15.17 13.14 -5.53
N LEU A 298 -13.95 13.24 -4.99
CA LEU A 298 -13.38 12.24 -4.07
C LEU A 298 -13.88 12.39 -2.63
N PHE A 299 -14.21 13.60 -2.17
CA PHE A 299 -14.49 13.84 -0.75
C PHE A 299 -15.93 14.25 -0.44
N VAL A 300 -16.68 14.86 -1.37
CA VAL A 300 -18.10 15.22 -1.12
C VAL A 300 -18.95 14.00 -0.71
N PRO A 301 -18.83 12.82 -1.37
CA PRO A 301 -19.62 11.65 -0.98
C PRO A 301 -19.36 11.13 0.43
N ILE A 302 -18.15 11.39 0.97
CA ILE A 302 -17.71 10.91 2.28
C ILE A 302 -17.59 12.01 3.34
N ALA A 303 -17.82 13.28 2.99
CA ALA A 303 -17.65 14.42 3.88
C ALA A 303 -18.66 14.40 5.04
N ILE A 304 -19.93 14.08 4.77
CA ILE A 304 -20.99 14.02 5.78
C ILE A 304 -20.69 12.98 6.87
N PRO A 305 -20.35 11.72 6.52
CA PRO A 305 -19.96 10.75 7.54
C PRO A 305 -18.63 11.13 8.22
N ALA A 306 -17.64 11.64 7.47
CA ALA A 306 -16.31 11.96 8.02
C ALA A 306 -16.32 13.03 9.13
N VAL A 307 -17.20 14.02 9.02
CA VAL A 307 -17.34 15.08 10.05
C VAL A 307 -17.94 14.53 11.35
N ARG A 308 -18.75 13.48 11.29
CA ARG A 308 -19.38 12.87 12.47
C ARG A 308 -18.47 11.85 13.19
N GLY A 309 -17.50 11.28 12.48
CA GLY A 309 -16.61 10.23 12.97
C GLY A 309 -15.16 10.65 13.20
N LEU A 310 -14.88 11.91 13.57
CA LEU A 310 -13.52 12.40 13.84
C LEU A 310 -12.80 11.61 14.95
N PHE A 311 -12.19 10.48 14.56
CA PHE A 311 -11.29 9.70 15.40
C PHE A 311 -9.95 10.42 15.43
N LEU A 312 -9.58 11.01 16.56
CA LEU A 312 -8.29 11.68 16.70
C LEU A 312 -7.17 10.65 16.94
N ASP A 313 -6.83 9.85 15.92
CA ASP A 313 -5.64 9.00 15.94
C ASP A 313 -4.43 9.72 15.33
N ARG A 314 -3.35 9.80 16.09
CA ARG A 314 -2.12 10.51 15.68
C ARG A 314 -1.53 9.98 14.37
N ARG A 315 -1.64 8.68 14.08
CA ARG A 315 -1.07 8.07 12.87
C ARG A 315 -1.88 8.49 11.65
N LEU A 316 -3.21 8.50 11.77
CA LEU A 316 -4.10 8.96 10.71
C LEU A 316 -3.94 10.47 10.46
N ILE A 317 -3.82 11.27 11.51
CA ILE A 317 -3.57 12.71 11.38
C ILE A 317 -2.26 12.97 10.65
N ALA A 318 -1.17 12.28 11.04
CA ALA A 318 0.12 12.40 10.36
C ALA A 318 0.03 11.97 8.88
N MET A 319 -0.65 10.86 8.60
CA MET A 319 -0.88 10.36 7.24
C MET A 319 -1.68 11.36 6.39
N CYS A 320 -2.78 11.89 6.92
CA CYS A 320 -3.58 12.92 6.25
C CYS A 320 -2.80 14.22 6.02
N ALA A 321 -1.95 14.63 6.97
CA ALA A 321 -1.13 15.83 6.82
C ALA A 321 -0.12 15.67 5.67
N VAL A 322 0.58 14.53 5.60
CA VAL A 322 1.54 14.25 4.52
C VAL A 322 0.84 14.13 3.17
N LEU A 323 -0.25 13.37 3.11
CA LEU A 323 -1.01 13.17 1.87
C LEU A 323 -1.68 14.47 1.40
N GLY A 324 -2.20 15.27 2.33
CA GLY A 324 -2.75 16.60 2.05
C GLY A 324 -1.69 17.54 1.50
N LEU A 325 -0.50 17.59 2.12
CA LEU A 325 0.63 18.36 1.60
C LEU A 325 1.00 17.91 0.19
N GLY A 326 1.14 16.60 -0.04
CA GLY A 326 1.44 16.03 -1.36
C GLY A 326 0.39 16.36 -2.43
N SER A 327 -0.88 16.42 -2.03
CA SER A 327 -2.00 16.69 -2.95
C SER A 327 -2.16 18.17 -3.29
N PHE A 328 -1.99 19.05 -2.30
CA PHE A 328 -2.38 20.46 -2.40
C PHE A 328 -1.20 21.42 -2.59
N LEU A 329 0.06 20.96 -2.49
CA LEU A 329 1.23 21.79 -2.76
C LEU A 329 1.21 22.41 -4.18
N VAL A 330 0.58 21.71 -5.14
CA VAL A 330 0.37 22.20 -6.51
C VAL A 330 -0.47 23.49 -6.60
N LEU A 331 -1.31 23.77 -5.59
CA LEU A 331 -2.08 25.01 -5.51
C LEU A 331 -1.23 26.21 -5.07
N LEU A 332 -0.14 25.96 -4.34
CA LEU A 332 0.78 27.00 -3.89
C LEU A 332 1.84 27.30 -4.96
N SER A 333 2.35 26.26 -5.61
CA SER A 333 3.40 26.37 -6.62
C SER A 333 3.19 25.36 -7.76
N PRO A 334 2.33 25.65 -8.75
CA PRO A 334 2.08 24.75 -9.87
C PRO A 334 3.34 24.55 -10.75
N PHE A 335 4.31 25.45 -10.66
CA PHE A 335 5.58 25.38 -11.39
C PHE A 335 6.64 24.52 -10.69
N ALA A 336 6.45 24.21 -9.40
CA ALA A 336 7.40 23.43 -8.61
C ALA A 336 6.67 22.74 -7.46
N ALA A 337 5.90 21.70 -7.78
CA ALA A 337 5.18 20.88 -6.81
C ALA A 337 5.59 19.41 -6.88
N LEU A 338 5.16 18.61 -5.90
CA LEU A 338 5.42 17.17 -5.93
C LEU A 338 4.76 16.54 -7.16
N PRO A 339 5.42 15.59 -7.84
CA PRO A 339 4.86 14.93 -9.02
C PRO A 339 3.65 14.08 -8.64
N ALA A 340 2.79 13.89 -9.63
CA ALA A 340 1.57 13.09 -9.54
C ALA A 340 0.67 13.47 -8.35
N TRP A 341 0.37 14.76 -8.15
CA TRP A 341 -0.49 15.29 -7.07
C TRP A 341 -1.80 14.51 -6.90
N HIS A 342 -2.41 14.06 -8.00
CA HIS A 342 -3.63 13.27 -8.00
C HIS A 342 -3.47 11.88 -7.34
N ARG A 343 -2.28 11.25 -7.43
CA ARG A 343 -1.98 9.98 -6.75
C ARG A 343 -1.98 10.16 -5.23
N TRP A 344 -1.40 11.25 -4.75
CA TRP A 344 -1.46 11.63 -3.34
C TRP A 344 -2.90 11.83 -2.88
N LEU A 345 -3.71 12.48 -3.72
CA LEU A 345 -5.11 12.76 -3.41
C LEU A 345 -5.96 11.48 -3.37
N TYR A 346 -5.72 10.52 -4.28
CA TYR A 346 -6.36 9.19 -4.20
C TYR A 346 -5.94 8.43 -2.95
N MET A 347 -4.66 8.48 -2.56
CA MET A 347 -4.21 7.84 -1.33
C MET A 347 -4.80 8.49 -0.07
N LEU A 348 -5.10 9.80 -0.09
CA LEU A 348 -5.75 10.53 1.00
C LEU A 348 -7.17 10.03 1.30
N VAL A 349 -7.84 9.41 0.32
CA VAL A 349 -9.17 8.83 0.52
C VAL A 349 -9.16 7.67 1.52
N PHE A 350 -8.10 6.86 1.57
CA PHE A 350 -8.06 5.72 2.49
C PHE A 350 -8.14 6.10 3.98
N PRO A 351 -7.33 7.04 4.51
CA PRO A 351 -7.50 7.49 5.87
C PRO A 351 -8.78 8.32 6.05
N ALA A 352 -9.26 9.03 5.02
CA ALA A 352 -10.55 9.74 5.10
C ALA A 352 -11.75 8.80 5.26
N LEU A 353 -11.74 7.64 4.59
CA LEU A 353 -12.74 6.58 4.75
C LEU A 353 -12.77 5.98 6.15
N ILE A 354 -11.70 6.13 6.93
CA ILE A 354 -11.66 5.69 8.33
C ILE A 354 -12.31 6.72 9.26
N PHE A 355 -12.35 8.00 8.86
CA PHE A 355 -13.09 9.02 9.59
C PHE A 355 -14.59 9.02 9.26
N ALA A 356 -14.94 8.58 8.05
CA ALA A 356 -16.32 8.38 7.60
C ALA A 356 -16.97 7.17 8.26
#